data_AF-A0A2Z2MX29-F1
#
_entry.id   AF-A0A2Z2MX29-F1
#
_cell.length_a   1.000
_cell.length_b   1.000
_cell.length_c   1.000
_cell.angle_alpha   90.00
_cell.angle_beta   90.00
_cell.angle_gamma   90.00
#
_symmetry.space_group_name_H-M   'P 1'
#
loop_
_entity.id
_entity.type
_entity.pdbx_description
1 polymer ?
#
loop_
_entity_poly.entity_id
_entity_poly.type
_entity_poly.pdbx_seq_one_letter_code
_entity_poly.pdbx_strand_id
1 'polypeptide(L)'
;MEGKKALILAVTPFVIFIVLGSIFVGTYYRETSLAREQVSAMDELERVGEENAAWYGLCNMVDIYVTVRDREDAARLEEFLREEKIRIAVSRPRERIIRMTGRVALKDVDRIVEKSGENGWVAAYHNNSDFCAKRILRFERENRIISAHLDELSPESREILTGVMERNRGSIEGIENETRLWAELDIMVRAGPSYTPGSFHDLSGFLATWGVVLGTPFLLWWVFGGKQEEEKK
;
A
#
# COMPACT_ATOMS: atom_id res chain seq x y z
N MET A 1 15.55 21.91 57.24
CA MET A 1 15.86 21.77 55.80
C MET A 1 15.65 20.32 55.30
N GLU A 2 15.65 19.32 56.19
CA GLU A 2 15.40 17.90 55.91
C GLU A 2 13.96 17.59 55.46
N GLY A 3 12.94 18.23 56.05
CA GLY A 3 11.54 18.01 55.65
C GLY A 3 11.22 18.37 54.19
N LYS A 4 11.93 19.35 53.60
CA LYS A 4 11.80 19.67 52.16
C LYS A 4 12.45 18.61 51.27
N LYS A 5 13.58 18.01 51.72
CA LYS A 5 14.25 16.92 51.00
C LYS A 5 13.41 15.65 51.01
N ALA A 6 12.82 15.30 52.15
CA ALA A 6 11.92 14.15 52.29
C ALA A 6 10.66 14.30 51.42
N LEU A 7 10.07 15.50 51.34
CA LEU A 7 8.94 15.79 50.48
C LEU A 7 9.30 15.68 48.98
N ILE A 8 10.43 16.26 48.56
CA ILE A 8 10.91 16.18 47.18
C ILE A 8 11.15 14.72 46.78
N LEU A 9 11.79 13.94 47.65
CA LEU A 9 12.02 12.52 47.43
C LEU A 9 10.71 11.74 47.32
N ALA A 10 9.73 11.96 48.20
CA ALA A 10 8.43 11.28 48.12
C ALA A 10 7.63 11.60 46.84
N VAL A 11 7.79 12.82 46.29
CA VAL A 11 7.07 13.26 45.07
C VAL A 11 7.79 12.83 43.78
N THR A 12 9.10 12.59 43.83
CA THR A 12 9.94 12.29 42.67
C THR A 12 9.44 11.07 41.84
N PRO A 13 9.09 9.92 42.44
CA PRO A 13 8.56 8.77 41.69
C PRO A 13 7.23 9.09 41.01
N PHE A 14 6.35 9.84 41.67
CA PHE A 14 5.05 10.23 41.12
C PHE A 14 5.22 11.12 39.88
N VAL A 15 6.17 12.07 39.93
CA VAL A 15 6.53 12.91 38.78
C VAL A 15 7.13 12.07 37.64
N ILE A 16 8.01 11.12 37.94
CA ILE A 16 8.59 10.20 36.94
C ILE A 16 7.48 9.38 36.26
N PHE A 17 6.54 8.82 37.02
CA PHE A 17 5.40 8.08 36.45
C PHE A 17 4.51 8.96 35.59
N ILE A 18 4.23 10.20 35.99
CA ILE A 18 3.47 11.16 35.18
C ILE A 18 4.20 11.40 33.86
N VAL A 19 5.51 11.67 33.89
CA VAL A 19 6.30 11.93 32.67
C VAL A 19 6.29 10.73 31.73
N LEU A 20 6.56 9.52 32.24
CA LEU A 20 6.55 8.29 31.43
C LEU A 20 5.15 8.01 30.86
N GLY A 21 4.09 8.21 31.65
CA GLY A 21 2.70 8.06 31.21
C GLY A 21 2.32 9.09 30.14
N SER A 22 2.74 10.34 30.29
CA SER A 22 2.53 11.39 29.28
C SER A 22 3.24 11.08 27.97
N ILE A 23 4.44 10.49 27.99
CA ILE A 23 5.15 10.04 26.78
C ILE A 23 4.36 8.94 26.07
N PHE A 24 3.85 7.95 26.81
CA PHE A 24 3.04 6.88 26.24
C PHE A 24 1.75 7.42 25.60
N VAL A 25 0.97 8.22 26.35
CA VAL A 25 -0.29 8.80 25.87
C VAL A 25 -0.06 9.72 24.68
N GLY A 26 0.98 10.56 24.73
CA GLY A 26 1.33 11.46 23.65
C GLY A 26 1.71 10.72 22.37
N THR A 27 2.53 9.68 22.48
CA THR A 27 2.93 8.84 21.34
C THR A 27 1.72 8.09 20.78
N TYR A 28 0.91 7.48 21.64
CA TYR A 28 -0.31 6.78 21.24
C TYR A 28 -1.29 7.70 20.49
N TYR A 29 -1.55 8.89 21.02
CA TYR A 29 -2.46 9.84 20.40
C TYR A 29 -1.94 10.33 19.04
N ARG A 30 -0.66 10.68 18.96
CA ARG A 30 -0.03 11.12 17.70
C ARG A 30 -0.15 10.04 16.62
N GLU A 31 0.23 8.81 16.93
CA GLU A 31 0.27 7.72 15.97
C GLU A 31 -1.13 7.26 15.53
N THR A 32 -2.09 7.22 16.46
CA THR A 32 -3.49 6.94 16.11
C THR A 32 -4.10 8.06 15.26
N SER A 33 -3.73 9.32 15.50
CA SER A 33 -4.14 10.44 14.66
C SER A 33 -3.58 10.34 13.25
N LEU A 34 -2.27 10.06 13.11
CA LEU A 34 -1.63 9.87 11.80
C LEU A 34 -2.24 8.70 11.03
N ALA A 35 -2.51 7.59 11.70
CA ALA A 35 -3.17 6.44 11.07
C ALA A 35 -4.57 6.80 10.54
N ARG A 36 -5.34 7.61 11.27
CA ARG A 36 -6.66 8.08 10.81
C ARG A 36 -6.54 9.04 9.64
N GLU A 37 -5.57 9.94 9.66
CA GLU A 37 -5.32 10.88 8.55
C GLU A 37 -4.95 10.13 7.27
N GLN A 38 -4.07 9.13 7.38
CA GLN A 38 -3.72 8.26 6.25
C GLN A 38 -4.94 7.53 5.69
N VAL A 39 -5.80 6.97 6.56
CA VAL A 39 -7.04 6.31 6.10
C VAL A 39 -7.98 7.30 5.42
N SER A 40 -8.14 8.51 5.96
CA SER A 40 -8.94 9.57 5.33
C SER A 40 -8.40 9.96 3.96
N ALA A 41 -7.07 10.05 3.79
CA ALA A 41 -6.45 10.35 2.49
C ALA A 41 -6.70 9.22 1.47
N MET A 42 -6.69 7.97 1.93
CA MET A 42 -7.07 6.82 1.10
C MET A 42 -8.57 6.89 0.72
N ASP A 43 -9.46 7.25 1.65
CA ASP A 43 -10.89 7.42 1.37
C ASP A 43 -11.16 8.51 0.31
N GLU A 44 -10.33 9.55 0.26
CA GLU A 44 -10.38 10.59 -0.77
C GLU A 44 -9.97 10.03 -2.14
N LEU A 45 -8.85 9.28 -2.20
CA LEU A 45 -8.39 8.61 -3.41
C LEU A 45 -9.37 7.56 -3.95
N GLU A 46 -10.12 6.90 -3.08
CA GLU A 46 -11.14 5.94 -3.48
C GLU A 46 -12.27 6.59 -4.31
N ARG A 47 -12.54 7.88 -4.09
CA ARG A 47 -13.58 8.63 -4.80
C ARG A 47 -13.16 9.15 -6.17
N VAL A 48 -11.88 9.05 -6.52
CA VAL A 48 -11.34 9.48 -7.83
C VAL A 48 -11.72 8.50 -8.94
N GLY A 49 -12.12 7.27 -8.59
CA GLY A 49 -12.41 6.22 -9.57
C GLY A 49 -13.57 6.51 -10.51
N GLU A 50 -13.42 6.11 -11.77
CA GLU A 50 -14.46 6.13 -12.79
C GLU A 50 -14.98 4.70 -13.05
N GLU A 51 -16.31 4.48 -13.03
CA GLU A 51 -16.94 3.16 -13.21
C GLU A 51 -16.65 2.49 -14.57
N ASN A 52 -16.14 3.24 -15.56
CA ASN A 52 -15.89 2.76 -16.92
C ASN A 52 -14.43 2.94 -17.37
N ALA A 53 -13.48 2.99 -16.44
CA ALA A 53 -12.08 3.00 -16.83
C ALA A 53 -11.75 1.70 -17.58
N ALA A 54 -11.15 1.86 -18.76
CA ALA A 54 -10.74 0.72 -19.56
C ALA A 54 -9.60 0.00 -18.84
N TRP A 55 -9.86 -1.25 -18.48
CA TRP A 55 -8.91 -2.25 -18.01
C TRP A 55 -8.73 -3.27 -19.14
N TYR A 56 -7.78 -4.20 -19.02
CA TYR A 56 -7.33 -5.18 -20.04
C TYR A 56 -6.08 -4.74 -20.83
N GLY A 57 -4.95 -5.38 -20.51
CA GLY A 57 -3.75 -5.40 -21.35
C GLY A 57 -2.61 -6.20 -20.74
N LEU A 58 -2.53 -7.50 -21.01
CA LEU A 58 -1.46 -8.36 -20.43
C LEU A 58 -0.09 -8.19 -21.11
N CYS A 59 -0.05 -7.53 -22.27
CA CYS A 59 1.15 -7.49 -23.13
C CYS A 59 2.14 -6.40 -22.70
N ASN A 60 1.64 -5.29 -22.20
CA ASN A 60 2.43 -4.14 -21.76
C ASN A 60 1.83 -3.69 -20.44
N MET A 61 2.62 -3.67 -19.37
CA MET A 61 2.14 -3.29 -18.04
C MET A 61 3.07 -2.23 -17.44
N VAL A 62 2.47 -1.21 -16.84
CA VAL A 62 3.17 -0.19 -16.06
C VAL A 62 2.68 -0.31 -14.63
N ASP A 63 3.58 -0.71 -13.74
CA ASP A 63 3.29 -0.86 -12.32
C ASP A 63 3.87 0.34 -11.57
N ILE A 64 3.04 1.04 -10.80
CA ILE A 64 3.46 2.17 -9.96
C ILE A 64 3.15 1.85 -8.50
N TYR A 65 4.14 1.99 -7.63
CA TYR A 65 4.00 1.82 -6.19
C TYR A 65 4.05 3.18 -5.49
N VAL A 66 2.91 3.55 -4.89
CA VAL A 66 2.73 4.82 -4.20
C VAL A 66 2.56 4.58 -2.70
N THR A 67 3.27 5.37 -1.89
CA THR A 67 3.05 5.41 -0.45
C THR A 67 2.38 6.74 -0.08
N VAL A 68 1.24 6.69 0.60
CA VAL A 68 0.50 7.87 1.06
C VAL A 68 0.64 8.00 2.57
N ARG A 69 1.32 9.06 3.01
CA ARG A 69 1.55 9.33 4.44
C ARG A 69 0.60 10.38 5.00
N ASP A 70 0.08 11.24 4.14
CA ASP A 70 -0.80 12.37 4.46
C ASP A 70 -1.69 12.71 3.24
N ARG A 71 -2.50 13.76 3.38
CA ARG A 71 -3.37 14.25 2.31
C ARG A 71 -2.61 14.88 1.14
N GLU A 72 -1.41 15.40 1.37
CA GLU A 72 -0.61 16.01 0.30
C GLU A 72 -0.11 14.95 -0.66
N ASP A 73 0.39 13.82 -0.14
CA ASP A 73 0.78 12.66 -0.95
C ASP A 73 -0.40 12.16 -1.83
N ALA A 74 -1.63 12.15 -1.29
CA ALA A 74 -2.84 11.79 -2.04
C ALA A 74 -3.19 12.82 -3.12
N ALA A 75 -3.16 14.11 -2.79
CA ALA A 75 -3.43 15.19 -3.74
C ALA A 75 -2.43 15.19 -4.92
N ARG A 76 -1.14 14.90 -4.66
CA ARG A 76 -0.14 14.76 -5.72
C ARG A 76 -0.45 13.61 -6.67
N LEU A 77 -0.94 12.48 -6.17
CA LEU A 77 -1.37 11.37 -7.03
C LEU A 77 -2.59 11.75 -7.88
N GLU A 78 -3.59 12.42 -7.28
CA GLU A 78 -4.76 12.90 -8.01
C GLU A 78 -4.37 13.90 -9.12
N GLU A 79 -3.48 14.84 -8.81
CA GLU A 79 -2.96 15.82 -9.78
C GLU A 79 -2.22 15.14 -10.93
N PHE A 80 -1.34 14.18 -10.64
CA PHE A 80 -0.64 13.39 -11.65
C PHE A 80 -1.62 12.70 -12.61
N LEU A 81 -2.64 12.03 -12.08
CA LEU A 81 -3.67 11.35 -12.89
C LEU A 81 -4.43 12.34 -13.79
N ARG A 82 -4.77 13.51 -13.25
CA ARG A 82 -5.47 14.57 -13.98
C ARG A 82 -4.62 15.18 -15.09
N GLU A 83 -3.35 15.51 -14.81
CA GLU A 83 -2.43 16.10 -15.78
C GLU A 83 -2.16 15.16 -16.96
N GLU A 84 -1.93 13.88 -16.64
CA GLU A 84 -1.70 12.83 -17.64
C GLU A 84 -3.00 12.32 -18.28
N LYS A 85 -4.16 12.85 -17.85
CA LYS A 85 -5.51 12.48 -18.34
C LYS A 85 -5.77 10.99 -18.27
N ILE A 86 -5.28 10.36 -17.20
CA ILE A 86 -5.41 8.93 -16.96
C ILE A 86 -6.74 8.69 -16.26
N ARG A 87 -7.57 7.84 -16.88
CA ARG A 87 -8.79 7.34 -16.25
C ARG A 87 -8.46 6.07 -15.49
N ILE A 88 -8.90 6.00 -14.24
CA ILE A 88 -8.64 4.87 -13.35
C ILE A 88 -9.94 4.30 -12.78
N ALA A 89 -10.01 2.98 -12.68
CA ALA A 89 -10.94 2.29 -11.83
C ALA A 89 -10.25 2.04 -10.50
N VAL A 90 -10.96 2.26 -9.40
CA VAL A 90 -10.40 2.14 -8.05
C VAL A 90 -11.06 0.97 -7.34
N SER A 91 -10.24 0.17 -6.66
CA SER A 91 -10.69 -0.91 -5.79
C SER A 91 -9.92 -0.90 -4.48
N ARG A 92 -10.60 -1.21 -3.38
CA ARG A 92 -10.01 -1.24 -2.04
C ARG A 92 -9.93 -2.66 -1.50
N PRO A 93 -8.86 -3.40 -1.79
CA PRO A 93 -8.70 -4.76 -1.28
C PRO A 93 -8.56 -4.82 0.25
N ARG A 94 -8.01 -3.76 0.88
CA ARG A 94 -7.84 -3.63 2.33
C ARG A 94 -7.95 -2.18 2.75
N GLU A 95 -8.27 -1.92 4.01
CA GLU A 95 -8.41 -0.56 4.56
C GLU A 95 -7.20 0.35 4.22
N ARG A 96 -5.98 -0.19 4.26
CA ARG A 96 -4.72 0.54 4.05
C ARG A 96 -4.11 0.34 2.66
N ILE A 97 -4.82 -0.29 1.73
CA ILE A 97 -4.34 -0.57 0.37
C ILE A 97 -5.44 -0.27 -0.63
N ILE A 98 -5.13 0.58 -1.60
CA ILE A 98 -5.96 0.84 -2.77
C ILE A 98 -5.20 0.34 -4.00
N ARG A 99 -5.95 -0.21 -4.95
CA ARG A 99 -5.46 -0.55 -6.27
C ARG A 99 -6.21 0.28 -7.30
N MET A 100 -5.47 1.03 -8.11
CA MET A 100 -6.03 1.85 -9.17
C MET A 100 -5.57 1.28 -10.51
N THR A 101 -6.52 0.83 -11.33
CA THR A 101 -6.23 0.21 -12.62
C THR A 101 -6.72 1.11 -13.75
N GLY A 102 -5.89 1.32 -14.76
CA GLY A 102 -6.25 2.09 -15.94
C GLY A 102 -5.46 1.64 -17.16
N ARG A 103 -5.38 2.54 -18.14
CA ARG A 103 -4.57 2.33 -19.34
C ARG A 103 -3.88 3.61 -19.77
N VAL A 104 -2.70 3.45 -20.35
CA VAL A 104 -1.93 4.53 -20.96
C VAL A 104 -1.53 4.15 -22.38
N ALA A 105 -1.33 5.15 -23.24
CA ALA A 105 -0.85 4.86 -24.58
C ALA A 105 0.61 4.41 -24.51
N LEU A 106 0.99 3.42 -25.32
CA LEU A 106 2.33 2.83 -25.28
C LEU A 106 3.44 3.87 -25.51
N LYS A 107 3.18 4.86 -26.38
CA LYS A 107 4.08 5.99 -26.67
C LYS A 107 4.35 6.91 -25.47
N ASP A 108 3.48 6.89 -24.46
CA ASP A 108 3.55 7.76 -23.29
C ASP A 108 4.15 7.04 -22.08
N VAL A 109 4.43 5.72 -22.17
CA VAL A 109 4.92 4.89 -21.06
C VAL A 109 6.21 5.45 -20.44
N ASP A 110 7.20 5.78 -21.27
CA ASP A 110 8.48 6.29 -20.75
C ASP A 110 8.28 7.61 -19.97
N ARG A 111 7.41 8.50 -20.48
CA ARG A 111 7.04 9.74 -19.79
C ARG A 111 6.37 9.47 -18.44
N ILE A 112 5.44 8.51 -18.40
CA ILE A 112 4.73 8.13 -17.18
C ILE A 112 5.68 7.57 -16.13
N VAL A 113 6.60 6.69 -16.53
CA VAL A 113 7.61 6.09 -15.64
C VAL A 113 8.56 7.16 -15.11
N GLU A 114 9.05 8.05 -15.98
CA GLU A 114 9.95 9.15 -15.60
C GLU A 114 9.28 10.11 -14.60
N LYS A 115 8.08 10.62 -14.93
CA LYS A 115 7.33 11.51 -14.03
C LYS A 115 6.98 10.85 -12.70
N SER A 116 6.71 9.54 -12.69
CA SER A 116 6.49 8.80 -11.45
C SER A 116 7.76 8.80 -10.58
N GLY A 117 8.93 8.63 -11.20
CA GLY A 117 10.22 8.75 -10.53
C GLY A 117 10.50 10.15 -9.98
N GLU A 118 10.15 11.20 -10.73
CA GLU A 118 10.24 12.60 -10.26
C GLU A 118 9.37 12.87 -9.02
N ASN A 119 8.20 12.23 -8.95
CA ASN A 119 7.32 12.26 -7.78
C ASN A 119 7.80 11.36 -6.61
N GLY A 120 8.93 10.67 -6.77
CA GLY A 120 9.51 9.79 -5.76
C GLY A 120 8.80 8.43 -5.64
N TRP A 121 8.01 8.04 -6.64
CA TRP A 121 7.35 6.74 -6.70
C TRP A 121 8.19 5.73 -7.45
N VAL A 122 8.04 4.46 -7.09
CA VAL A 122 8.69 3.37 -7.83
C VAL A 122 7.76 3.00 -8.98
N ALA A 123 8.23 3.18 -10.21
CA ALA A 123 7.51 2.78 -11.42
C ALA A 123 8.35 1.81 -12.25
N ALA A 124 7.70 0.80 -12.81
CA ALA A 124 8.33 -0.19 -13.67
C ALA A 124 7.46 -0.46 -14.91
N TYR A 125 8.11 -0.60 -16.06
CA TYR A 125 7.47 -1.05 -17.29
C TYR A 125 7.86 -2.49 -17.59
N HIS A 126 6.86 -3.32 -17.87
CA HIS A 126 6.99 -4.72 -18.23
C HIS A 126 6.47 -4.95 -19.64
N ASN A 127 7.37 -5.37 -20.52
CA ASN A 127 7.04 -5.80 -21.88
C ASN A 127 6.89 -7.32 -21.92
N ASN A 128 5.65 -7.79 -21.97
CA ASN A 128 5.25 -9.19 -22.10
C ASN A 128 4.86 -9.56 -23.54
N SER A 129 5.37 -8.84 -24.54
CA SER A 129 5.11 -9.12 -25.97
C SER A 129 5.37 -10.58 -26.35
N ASP A 130 6.40 -11.22 -25.80
CA ASP A 130 6.69 -12.65 -26.02
C ASP A 130 5.56 -13.57 -25.53
N PHE A 131 4.96 -13.27 -24.38
CA PHE A 131 3.82 -14.02 -23.86
C PHE A 131 2.60 -13.85 -24.77
N CYS A 132 2.35 -12.62 -25.23
CA CYS A 132 1.27 -12.32 -26.15
C CYS A 132 1.47 -12.95 -27.53
N ALA A 133 2.68 -12.96 -28.07
CA ALA A 133 3.03 -13.64 -29.31
C ALA A 133 2.78 -15.15 -29.23
N LYS A 134 3.16 -15.80 -28.11
CA LYS A 134 2.85 -17.22 -27.87
C LYS A 134 1.35 -17.49 -27.82
N ARG A 135 0.56 -16.55 -27.27
CA ARG A 135 -0.90 -16.66 -27.20
C ARG A 135 -1.56 -16.52 -28.57
N ILE A 136 -1.08 -15.58 -29.40
CA ILE A 136 -1.50 -15.46 -30.81
C ILE A 136 -1.20 -16.76 -31.57
N LEU A 137 0.02 -17.26 -31.49
CA LEU A 137 0.43 -18.51 -32.16
C LEU A 137 -0.44 -19.71 -31.75
N ARG A 138 -0.88 -19.75 -30.48
CA ARG A 138 -1.81 -20.78 -29.99
C ARG A 138 -3.17 -20.69 -30.68
N PHE A 139 -3.76 -19.49 -30.75
CA PHE A 139 -5.05 -19.28 -31.44
C PHE A 139 -4.96 -19.58 -32.94
N GLU A 140 -3.88 -19.17 -33.59
CA GLU A 140 -3.64 -19.48 -35.01
C GLU A 140 -3.48 -20.99 -35.25
N ARG A 141 -2.79 -21.69 -34.35
CA ARG A 141 -2.66 -23.15 -34.43
C ARG A 141 -4.01 -23.84 -34.26
N GLU A 142 -4.81 -23.40 -33.28
CA GLU A 142 -6.16 -23.92 -33.05
C GLU A 142 -7.05 -23.70 -34.27
N ASN A 143 -7.05 -22.49 -34.84
CA ASN A 143 -7.79 -22.17 -36.05
C ASN A 143 -7.36 -23.02 -37.25
N ARG A 144 -6.06 -23.28 -37.42
CA ARG A 144 -5.55 -24.18 -38.47
C ARG A 144 -6.03 -25.62 -38.28
N ILE A 145 -6.00 -26.14 -37.06
CA ILE A 145 -6.50 -27.49 -36.75
C ILE A 145 -8.00 -27.59 -37.04
N ILE A 146 -8.78 -26.62 -36.58
CA ILE A 146 -10.22 -26.57 -36.81
C ILE A 146 -10.52 -26.51 -38.31
N SER A 147 -9.88 -25.59 -39.03
CA SER A 147 -10.09 -25.41 -40.47
C SER A 147 -9.73 -26.65 -41.28
N ALA A 148 -8.74 -27.43 -40.86
CA ALA A 148 -8.32 -28.64 -41.57
C ALA A 148 -9.33 -29.80 -41.46
N HIS A 149 -10.17 -29.81 -40.42
CA HIS A 149 -11.14 -30.88 -40.17
C HIS A 149 -12.59 -30.42 -40.34
N LEU A 150 -12.82 -29.17 -40.75
CA LEU A 150 -14.15 -28.54 -40.76
C LEU A 150 -15.15 -29.24 -41.70
N ASP A 151 -14.64 -29.79 -42.79
CA ASP A 151 -15.43 -30.46 -43.84
C ASP A 151 -15.85 -31.88 -43.44
N GLU A 152 -15.13 -32.50 -42.49
CA GLU A 152 -15.38 -33.86 -42.00
C GLU A 152 -16.47 -33.93 -40.92
N LEU A 153 -16.98 -32.77 -40.49
CA LEU A 153 -17.86 -32.63 -39.34
C LEU A 153 -19.35 -32.51 -39.71
N SER A 154 -20.21 -32.84 -38.75
CA SER A 154 -21.65 -32.56 -38.85
C SER A 154 -21.91 -31.04 -38.99
N PRO A 155 -23.01 -30.63 -39.64
CA PRO A 155 -23.36 -29.21 -39.78
C PRO A 155 -23.38 -28.46 -38.45
N GLU A 156 -23.90 -29.08 -37.39
CA GLU A 156 -23.96 -28.51 -36.03
C GLU A 156 -22.56 -28.28 -35.43
N SER A 157 -21.66 -29.27 -35.59
CA SER A 157 -20.28 -29.15 -35.10
C SER A 157 -19.50 -28.10 -35.89
N ARG A 158 -19.77 -28.00 -37.19
CA ARG A 158 -19.19 -26.99 -38.07
C ARG A 158 -19.56 -25.58 -37.64
N GLU A 159 -20.82 -25.33 -37.29
CA GLU A 159 -21.30 -24.03 -36.80
C GLU A 159 -20.57 -23.64 -35.50
N ILE A 160 -20.52 -24.56 -34.52
CA ILE A 160 -19.85 -24.32 -33.23
C ILE A 160 -18.38 -23.98 -33.43
N LEU A 161 -17.66 -24.76 -34.23
CA LEU A 161 -16.23 -24.57 -34.45
C LEU A 161 -15.91 -23.34 -35.28
N THR A 162 -16.80 -22.95 -36.20
CA THR A 162 -16.70 -21.67 -36.91
C THR A 162 -16.81 -20.50 -35.91
N GLY A 163 -17.74 -20.57 -34.96
CA GLY A 163 -17.85 -19.59 -33.88
C GLY A 163 -16.63 -19.55 -32.94
N VAL A 164 -15.93 -20.69 -32.75
CA VAL A 164 -14.63 -20.71 -32.06
C VAL A 164 -13.56 -19.96 -32.87
N MET A 165 -13.46 -20.21 -34.17
CA MET A 165 -12.50 -19.53 -35.03
C MET A 165 -12.70 -18.02 -35.08
N GLU A 166 -13.96 -17.56 -35.13
CA GLU A 166 -14.30 -16.14 -35.08
C GLU A 166 -13.89 -15.49 -33.75
N ARG A 167 -14.18 -16.15 -32.62
CA ARG A 167 -13.72 -15.67 -31.30
C ARG A 167 -12.20 -15.63 -31.20
N ASN A 168 -11.51 -16.61 -31.77
CA ASN A 168 -10.06 -16.63 -31.81
C ASN A 168 -9.49 -15.49 -32.66
N ARG A 169 -10.09 -15.18 -33.82
CA ARG A 169 -9.70 -14.02 -34.65
C ARG A 169 -9.88 -12.72 -33.89
N GLY A 170 -11.04 -12.51 -33.26
CA GLY A 170 -11.28 -11.32 -32.43
C GLY A 170 -10.29 -11.21 -31.27
N SER A 171 -9.90 -12.34 -30.66
CA SER A 171 -8.88 -12.37 -29.61
C SER A 171 -7.48 -12.01 -30.13
N ILE A 172 -7.10 -12.49 -31.32
CA ILE A 172 -5.82 -12.14 -31.96
C ILE A 172 -5.79 -10.64 -32.25
N GLU A 173 -6.82 -10.11 -32.91
CA GLU A 173 -6.92 -8.67 -33.22
C GLU A 173 -6.85 -7.80 -31.96
N GLY A 174 -7.54 -8.23 -30.89
CA GLY A 174 -7.47 -7.58 -29.59
C GLY A 174 -6.05 -7.55 -29.01
N ILE A 175 -5.37 -8.69 -28.98
CA ILE A 175 -3.99 -8.81 -28.46
C ILE A 175 -3.01 -7.98 -29.29
N GLU A 176 -3.13 -8.01 -30.62
CA GLU A 176 -2.27 -7.21 -31.50
C GLU A 176 -2.46 -5.72 -31.29
N ASN A 177 -3.72 -5.28 -31.12
CA ASN A 177 -4.05 -3.89 -30.87
C ASN A 177 -3.51 -3.43 -29.50
N GLU A 178 -3.71 -4.23 -28.45
CA GLU A 178 -3.15 -3.98 -27.12
C GLU A 178 -1.62 -3.87 -27.18
N THR A 179 -0.95 -4.82 -27.84
CA THR A 179 0.52 -4.85 -27.97
C THR A 179 1.07 -3.59 -28.64
N ARG A 180 0.34 -3.01 -29.60
CA ARG A 180 0.81 -1.87 -30.40
C ARG A 180 0.49 -0.51 -29.79
N LEU A 181 -0.65 -0.38 -29.13
CA LEU A 181 -1.19 0.94 -28.79
C LEU A 181 -1.24 1.25 -27.30
N TRP A 182 -1.33 0.23 -26.44
CA TRP A 182 -1.71 0.44 -25.04
C TRP A 182 -0.78 -0.30 -24.08
N ALA A 183 -0.67 0.24 -22.89
CA ALA A 183 -0.16 -0.44 -21.71
C ALA A 183 -1.21 -0.37 -20.60
N GLU A 184 -1.42 -1.50 -19.91
CA GLU A 184 -2.16 -1.54 -18.67
C GLU A 184 -1.39 -0.77 -17.60
N LEU A 185 -2.10 0.03 -16.81
CA LEU A 185 -1.52 0.77 -15.69
C LEU A 185 -2.09 0.21 -14.39
N ASP A 186 -1.22 -0.26 -13.50
CA ASP A 186 -1.59 -0.71 -12.16
C ASP A 186 -0.85 0.14 -11.12
N ILE A 187 -1.62 0.95 -10.38
CA ILE A 187 -1.10 1.77 -9.29
C ILE A 187 -1.49 1.12 -7.98
N MET A 188 -0.51 0.56 -7.28
CA MET A 188 -0.69 0.05 -5.93
C MET A 188 -0.38 1.15 -4.93
N VAL A 189 -1.41 1.64 -4.26
CA VAL A 189 -1.33 2.68 -3.23
C VAL A 189 -1.38 2.03 -1.86
N ARG A 190 -0.37 2.31 -1.03
CA ARG A 190 -0.29 1.82 0.35
C ARG A 190 -0.23 3.00 1.32
N ALA A 191 -1.02 2.96 2.37
CA ALA A 191 -0.86 3.90 3.47
C ALA A 191 0.53 3.72 4.12
N GLY A 192 1.18 4.81 4.51
CA GLY A 192 2.49 4.81 5.17
C GLY A 192 2.54 3.89 6.40
N PRO A 193 3.74 3.66 6.97
CA PRO A 193 3.85 2.86 8.18
C PRO A 193 3.01 3.49 9.32
N SER A 194 2.28 2.65 10.05
CA SER A 194 1.61 3.03 11.30
C SER A 194 2.15 2.15 12.42
N TYR A 195 2.23 2.69 13.65
CA TYR A 195 2.54 1.88 14.82
C TYR A 195 1.55 0.71 14.94
N THR A 196 2.10 -0.49 15.00
CA THR A 196 1.35 -1.72 15.25
C THR A 196 1.10 -1.89 16.76
N PRO A 197 0.12 -2.72 17.17
CA PRO A 197 -0.01 -3.11 18.57
C PRO A 197 1.31 -3.61 19.19
N GLY A 198 2.15 -4.31 18.42
CA GLY A 198 3.49 -4.72 18.84
C GLY A 198 4.40 -3.54 19.16
N SER A 199 4.43 -2.50 18.32
CA SER A 199 5.25 -1.31 18.60
C SER A 199 4.80 -0.51 19.84
N PHE A 200 3.50 -0.53 20.18
CA PHE A 200 3.02 0.02 21.45
C PHE A 200 3.36 -0.87 22.65
N HIS A 201 3.37 -2.19 22.45
CA HIS A 201 3.86 -3.13 23.46
C HIS A 201 5.34 -2.90 23.75
N ASP A 202 6.18 -2.72 22.72
CA ASP A 202 7.61 -2.46 22.89
C ASP A 202 7.87 -1.12 23.57
N LEU A 203 7.12 -0.07 23.19
CA LEU A 203 7.17 1.23 23.86
C LEU A 203 6.76 1.11 25.34
N SER A 204 5.69 0.37 25.62
CA SER A 204 5.23 0.10 26.98
C SER A 204 6.29 -0.65 27.79
N GLY A 205 6.89 -1.70 27.22
CA GLY A 205 7.96 -2.48 27.85
C GLY A 205 9.21 -1.64 28.11
N PHE A 206 9.59 -0.78 27.18
CA PHE A 206 10.70 0.16 27.34
C PHE A 206 10.42 1.16 28.47
N LEU A 207 9.25 1.80 28.47
CA LEU A 207 8.85 2.75 29.52
C LEU A 207 8.72 2.08 30.89
N ALA A 208 8.21 0.84 30.94
CA ALA A 208 8.16 0.04 32.17
C ALA A 208 9.56 -0.29 32.69
N THR A 209 10.50 -0.64 31.80
CA THR A 209 11.90 -0.90 32.17
C THR A 209 12.53 0.34 32.78
N TRP A 210 12.34 1.52 32.18
CA TRP A 210 12.81 2.78 32.77
C TRP A 210 12.11 3.10 34.09
N GLY A 211 10.80 2.83 34.20
CA GLY A 211 10.07 2.94 35.45
C GLY A 211 10.67 2.08 36.57
N VAL A 212 11.09 0.85 36.27
CA VAL A 212 11.77 -0.05 37.21
C VAL A 212 13.19 0.46 37.53
N VAL A 213 13.99 0.79 36.51
CA VAL A 213 15.38 1.28 36.69
C VAL A 213 15.42 2.55 37.53
N LEU A 214 14.45 3.45 37.38
CA LEU A 214 14.38 4.70 38.14
C LEU A 214 13.66 4.51 39.49
N GLY A 215 12.66 3.63 39.56
CA GLY A 215 11.83 3.42 40.76
C GLY A 215 12.44 2.45 41.79
N THR A 216 13.15 1.41 41.37
CA THR A 216 13.76 0.41 42.27
C THR A 216 14.84 1.02 43.16
N PRO A 217 15.78 1.86 42.67
CA PRO A 217 16.74 2.54 43.53
C PRO A 217 16.07 3.47 44.55
N PHE A 218 14.99 4.13 44.16
CA PHE A 218 14.20 4.97 45.07
C PHE A 218 13.54 4.14 46.18
N LEU A 219 12.88 3.03 45.83
CA LEU A 219 12.27 2.12 46.81
C LEU A 219 13.31 1.51 47.75
N LEU A 220 14.48 1.12 47.23
CA LEU A 220 15.59 0.61 48.04
C LEU A 220 16.12 1.69 48.99
N TRP A 221 16.30 2.92 48.52
CA TRP A 221 16.70 4.04 49.37
C TRP A 221 15.64 4.37 50.43
N TRP A 222 14.35 4.32 50.10
CA TRP A 222 13.26 4.55 51.06
C TRP A 222 13.20 3.47 52.15
N VAL A 223 13.28 2.20 51.76
CA VAL A 223 13.17 1.05 52.69
C VAL A 223 14.41 0.87 53.56
N PHE A 224 15.61 1.13 53.02
CA PHE A 224 16.87 0.86 53.72
C PHE A 224 17.60 2.13 54.19
N GLY A 225 17.35 3.29 53.60
CA GLY A 225 17.95 4.57 54.00
C GLY A 225 17.35 5.18 55.27
N GLY A 226 16.06 4.92 55.55
CA GLY A 226 15.41 5.38 56.79
C GLY A 226 15.92 4.70 58.07
N LYS A 227 16.49 3.50 57.98
CA LYS A 227 17.03 2.77 59.13
C LYS A 227 18.31 3.39 59.71
N GLN A 228 19.08 4.14 58.92
CA GLN A 228 20.32 4.77 59.40
C GLN A 228 20.10 6.03 60.24
N GLU A 229 18.90 6.64 60.19
CA GLU A 229 18.58 7.82 61.03
C GLU A 229 17.96 7.44 62.39
N GLU A 230 17.34 6.26 62.53
CA GLU A 230 16.81 5.79 63.82
C GLU A 230 17.89 5.22 64.75
N GLU A 231 18.99 4.67 64.23
CA GLU A 231 20.13 4.20 65.07
C GLU A 231 21.04 5.33 65.59
N LYS A 232 20.77 6.60 65.21
CA LYS A 232 21.54 7.78 65.67
C LYS A 232 20.76 8.71 66.60
N LYS A 233 19.65 8.25 67.18
CA LYS A 233 18.91 8.98 68.22
C LYS A 233 19.05 8.34 69.60
#